data_AF-A0A433BHU4-F1
#
_entry.id   AF-A0A433BHU4-F1
#
_cell.length_a   1.000
_cell.length_b   1.000
_cell.length_c   1.000
_cell.angle_alpha   90.00
_cell.angle_beta   90.00
_cell.angle_gamma   90.00
#
_symmetry.space_group_name_H-M   'P 1'
#
loop_
_entity.id
_entity.type
_entity.pdbx_description
1 polymer ?
#
loop_
_entity_poly.entity_id
_entity_poly.type
_entity_poly.pdbx_seq_one_letter_code
_entity_poly.pdbx_strand_id
1 'polypeptide(L)'
;MSWAVGWDPLWVGLLGLLFGSFLNVVIYRMPKMLEAQWDRDCAEHLGQAPQAEAERFNLMVPRSRCQACGHTLSWYENIPVLSYVVLRGQCKACKAPISLRYPLIEIVTGGLFAWCAHRWGLTFSTLAWCGFAATLLALAMIDWDTTLLPDDLTLPLLWAGLMAAAAGWTQVDLRTALWGAVAGYLSLWLIYWAFKLLTGKEGMGYGDFKLYAALGA
;
A
#
# COMPACT_ATOMS: atom_id res chain seq x y z
N MET A 1 11.46 25.93 19.13
CA MET A 1 10.49 25.19 19.96
C MET A 1 9.48 26.20 20.47
N SER A 2 8.48 26.51 19.63
CA SER A 2 7.45 27.52 19.93
C SER A 2 6.42 27.64 18.77
N TRP A 3 5.18 27.25 19.05
CA TRP A 3 3.93 27.88 18.54
C TRP A 3 3.57 27.80 17.05
N ALA A 4 3.55 26.60 16.48
CA ALA A 4 2.57 26.28 15.44
C ALA A 4 1.94 24.92 15.75
N VAL A 5 1.05 24.88 16.75
CA VAL A 5 -0.09 23.95 16.68
C VAL A 5 -1.02 24.54 15.62
N GLY A 6 -0.51 24.61 14.38
CA GLY A 6 -1.25 25.03 13.22
C GLY A 6 -2.30 23.97 12.94
N TRP A 7 -3.27 24.33 12.11
CA TRP A 7 -4.24 23.38 11.57
C TRP A 7 -3.58 22.32 10.66
N ASP A 8 -2.25 22.34 10.53
CA ASP A 8 -1.44 21.50 9.66
C ASP A 8 -1.65 19.99 9.88
N PRO A 9 -1.64 19.45 11.12
CA PRO A 9 -1.91 18.03 11.32
C PRO A 9 -3.33 17.63 10.94
N LEU A 10 -4.30 18.53 11.11
CA LEU A 10 -5.68 18.30 10.72
C LEU A 10 -5.81 18.26 9.19
N TRP A 11 -5.22 19.23 8.48
CA TRP A 11 -5.25 19.25 7.02
C TRP A 11 -4.52 18.05 6.41
N VAL A 12 -3.34 17.69 6.93
CA VAL A 12 -2.60 16.51 6.47
C VAL A 12 -3.35 15.22 6.83
N GLY A 13 -4.03 15.16 7.98
CA GLY A 13 -4.91 14.05 8.32
C GLY A 13 -6.11 13.91 7.38
N LEU A 14 -6.77 15.03 7.02
CA LEU A 14 -7.86 15.03 6.03
C LEU A 14 -7.38 14.58 4.65
N LEU A 15 -6.19 15.01 4.23
CA LEU A 15 -5.54 14.50 3.03
C LEU A 15 -5.27 12.99 3.15
N GLY A 16 -4.85 12.52 4.33
CA GLY A 16 -4.66 11.11 4.61
C GLY A 16 -5.94 10.28 4.52
N LEU A 17 -7.12 10.84 4.87
CA LEU A 17 -8.40 10.16 4.62
C LEU A 17 -8.65 9.94 3.13
N LEU A 18 -8.41 10.97 2.30
CA LEU A 18 -8.54 10.88 0.84
C LEU A 18 -7.55 9.86 0.27
N PHE A 19 -6.31 9.89 0.75
CA PHE A 19 -5.28 8.94 0.34
C PHE A 19 -5.61 7.51 0.78
N GLY A 20 -6.19 7.33 1.97
CA GLY A 20 -6.66 6.03 2.46
C GLY A 20 -7.78 5.45 1.59
N SER A 21 -8.64 6.28 1.01
CA SER A 21 -9.65 5.83 0.05
C SER A 21 -9.02 5.32 -1.25
N PHE A 22 -7.97 5.99 -1.73
CA PHE A 22 -7.15 5.46 -2.82
C PHE A 22 -6.42 4.16 -2.42
N LEU A 23 -5.93 4.06 -1.18
CA LEU A 23 -5.25 2.87 -0.68
C LEU A 23 -6.17 1.64 -0.71
N ASN A 24 -7.47 1.79 -0.40
CA ASN A 24 -8.46 0.72 -0.59
C ASN A 24 -8.52 0.21 -2.04
N VAL A 25 -8.35 1.09 -3.02
CA VAL A 25 -8.28 0.71 -4.45
C VAL A 25 -7.02 -0.09 -4.73
N VAL A 26 -5.87 0.37 -4.25
CA VAL A 26 -4.58 -0.32 -4.43
C VAL A 26 -4.61 -1.71 -3.80
N ILE A 27 -5.02 -1.80 -2.54
CA ILE A 27 -5.11 -3.05 -1.77
C ILE A 27 -5.98 -4.08 -2.49
N TYR A 28 -7.12 -3.66 -3.04
CA TYR A 28 -8.03 -4.57 -3.72
C TYR A 28 -7.61 -4.93 -5.14
N ARG A 29 -7.12 -3.96 -5.93
CA ARG A 29 -6.92 -4.15 -7.38
C ARG A 29 -5.55 -4.69 -7.73
N MET A 30 -4.50 -4.32 -7.00
CA MET A 30 -3.14 -4.71 -7.35
C MET A 30 -2.96 -6.23 -7.38
N PRO A 31 -3.40 -7.02 -6.38
CA PRO A 31 -3.23 -8.47 -6.44
C PRO A 31 -3.96 -9.10 -7.63
N LYS A 32 -5.16 -8.62 -7.93
CA LYS A 32 -5.95 -9.07 -9.08
C LYS A 32 -5.31 -8.72 -10.41
N MET A 33 -4.67 -7.56 -10.51
CA MET A 33 -3.94 -7.17 -11.72
C MET A 33 -2.72 -8.06 -11.95
N LEU A 34 -2.00 -8.42 -10.88
CA LEU A 34 -0.86 -9.32 -10.94
C LEU A 34 -1.28 -10.75 -11.31
N GLU A 35 -2.36 -11.27 -10.71
CA GLU A 35 -2.93 -12.57 -11.06
C GLU A 35 -3.37 -12.62 -12.52
N ALA A 36 -4.11 -11.61 -12.98
CA ALA A 36 -4.52 -11.52 -14.37
C ALA A 36 -3.34 -11.35 -15.35
N GLN A 37 -2.22 -10.77 -14.91
CA GLN A 37 -1.01 -10.71 -15.70
C GLN A 37 -0.33 -12.07 -15.78
N TRP A 38 -0.21 -12.77 -14.65
CA TRP A 38 0.35 -14.10 -14.59
C TRP A 38 -0.40 -15.08 -15.49
N ASP A 39 -1.73 -15.05 -15.47
CA ASP A 39 -2.57 -15.89 -16.33
C ASP A 39 -2.31 -15.64 -17.83
N ARG A 40 -2.09 -14.38 -18.22
CA ARG A 40 -1.74 -14.02 -19.60
C ARG A 40 -0.37 -14.57 -19.98
N ASP A 41 0.63 -14.39 -19.12
CA ASP A 41 2.00 -14.86 -19.37
C ASP A 41 2.04 -16.40 -19.50
N CYS A 42 1.28 -17.11 -18.66
CA CYS A 42 1.12 -18.56 -18.77
C CYS A 42 0.42 -18.98 -20.08
N ALA A 43 -0.66 -18.30 -20.48
CA ALA A 43 -1.37 -18.59 -21.73
C ALA A 43 -0.47 -18.39 -22.96
N GLU A 44 0.33 -17.31 -22.95
CA GLU A 44 1.31 -17.02 -24.00
C GLU A 44 2.39 -18.12 -24.08
N HIS A 45 2.95 -18.53 -22.94
CA HIS A 45 3.94 -19.59 -22.89
C HIS A 45 3.41 -20.96 -23.34
N LEU A 46 2.12 -21.22 -23.17
CA LEU A 46 1.45 -22.44 -23.66
C LEU A 46 1.02 -22.34 -25.14
N GLY A 47 1.30 -21.21 -25.81
CA GLY A 47 0.91 -20.98 -27.20
C GLY A 47 -0.59 -20.87 -27.41
N GLN A 48 -1.35 -20.53 -26.36
CA GLN A 48 -2.79 -20.33 -26.46
C GLN A 48 -3.08 -19.01 -27.19
N ALA A 49 -4.13 -18.99 -28.01
CA ALA A 49 -4.56 -17.77 -28.67
C ALA A 49 -4.90 -16.71 -27.60
N PRO A 50 -4.55 -15.43 -27.82
CA PRO A 50 -4.83 -14.37 -26.87
C PRO A 50 -6.32 -14.36 -26.53
N GLN A 51 -6.63 -14.48 -25.24
CA GLN A 51 -8.01 -14.40 -24.75
C GLN A 51 -8.61 -13.06 -25.20
N ALA A 52 -9.89 -13.08 -25.60
CA ALA A 52 -10.62 -11.87 -26.00
C ALA A 52 -10.41 -10.78 -24.94
N GLU A 53 -10.08 -9.57 -25.39
CA GLU A 53 -9.62 -8.46 -24.56
C GLU A 53 -10.62 -8.19 -23.42
N ALA A 54 -10.30 -8.68 -22.22
CA ALA A 54 -11.10 -8.42 -21.03
C ALA A 54 -11.16 -6.90 -20.79
N GLU A 55 -12.30 -6.42 -20.27
CA GLU A 55 -12.50 -5.00 -19.97
C GLU A 55 -11.29 -4.46 -19.17
N ARG A 56 -10.73 -3.32 -19.59
CA ARG A 56 -9.50 -2.77 -19.02
C ARG A 56 -9.60 -2.67 -17.50
N PHE A 57 -8.79 -3.47 -16.79
CA PHE A 57 -8.75 -3.51 -15.34
C PHE A 57 -7.40 -3.00 -14.83
N ASN A 58 -7.40 -1.79 -14.28
CA ASN A 58 -6.23 -1.15 -13.67
C ASN A 58 -6.63 -0.33 -12.43
N LEU A 59 -5.70 0.42 -11.85
CA LEU A 59 -5.96 1.23 -10.66
C LEU A 59 -7.01 2.33 -10.87
N MET A 60 -7.17 2.85 -12.10
CA MET A 60 -8.10 3.94 -12.40
C MET A 60 -9.43 3.48 -13.02
N VAL A 61 -9.41 2.36 -13.74
CA VAL A 61 -10.55 1.85 -14.52
C VAL A 61 -10.79 0.37 -14.18
N PRO A 62 -12.04 -0.08 -14.01
CA PRO A 62 -13.29 0.69 -14.05
C PRO A 62 -13.47 1.59 -12.82
N ARG A 63 -14.52 2.43 -12.81
CA ARG A 63 -14.90 3.21 -11.62
C ARG A 63 -15.26 2.28 -10.46
N SER A 64 -15.19 2.75 -9.21
CA SER A 64 -15.63 1.98 -8.03
C SER A 64 -17.07 1.48 -8.18
N ARG A 65 -17.33 0.21 -7.87
CA ARG A 65 -18.65 -0.43 -7.99
C ARG A 65 -18.99 -1.24 -6.74
N CYS A 66 -20.27 -1.38 -6.46
CA CYS A 66 -20.75 -2.32 -5.45
C CYS A 66 -20.48 -3.75 -5.91
N GLN A 67 -19.86 -4.57 -5.06
CA GLN A 67 -19.54 -5.97 -5.37
C GLN A 67 -20.78 -6.88 -5.44
N ALA A 68 -21.89 -6.49 -4.81
CA ALA A 68 -23.11 -7.29 -4.79
C ALA A 68 -24.03 -7.04 -6.00
N CYS A 69 -24.15 -5.79 -6.46
CA CYS A 69 -25.10 -5.43 -7.52
C CYS A 69 -24.46 -4.75 -8.75
N GLY A 70 -23.16 -4.48 -8.73
CA GLY A 70 -22.46 -3.81 -9.84
C GLY A 70 -22.79 -2.31 -10.00
N HIS A 71 -23.57 -1.71 -9.09
CA HIS A 71 -23.86 -0.27 -9.09
C HIS A 71 -22.56 0.54 -9.06
N THR A 72 -22.39 1.41 -10.04
CA THR A 72 -21.22 2.32 -10.12
C THR A 72 -21.39 3.47 -9.15
N LEU A 73 -20.43 3.63 -8.23
CA LEU A 73 -20.49 4.65 -7.18
C LEU A 73 -20.32 6.05 -7.76
N SER A 74 -21.18 6.96 -7.30
CA SER A 74 -21.07 8.39 -7.53
C SER A 74 -19.86 8.98 -6.78
N TRP A 75 -19.38 10.14 -7.19
CA TRP A 75 -18.21 10.77 -6.55
C TRP A 75 -18.41 11.02 -5.04
N TYR A 76 -19.62 11.40 -4.62
CA TYR A 76 -19.95 11.64 -3.22
C TYR A 76 -20.08 10.36 -2.38
N GLU A 77 -20.30 9.21 -3.02
CA GLU A 77 -20.32 7.90 -2.36
C GLU A 77 -18.90 7.39 -2.06
N ASN A 78 -17.88 8.04 -2.64
CA ASN A 78 -16.46 7.78 -2.37
C ASN A 78 -15.83 8.83 -1.42
N ILE A 79 -16.62 9.70 -0.78
CA ILE A 79 -16.06 10.63 0.22
C ILE A 79 -15.64 9.82 1.46
N PRO A 80 -14.34 9.80 1.82
CA PRO A 80 -13.83 8.94 2.89
C PRO A 80 -14.58 9.13 4.19
N VAL A 81 -14.91 8.03 4.88
CA VAL A 81 -15.61 7.92 6.17
C VAL A 81 -17.04 8.49 6.17
N LEU A 82 -17.23 9.70 5.64
CA LEU A 82 -18.51 10.40 5.58
C LEU A 82 -19.53 9.64 4.74
N SER A 83 -19.15 9.13 3.57
CA SER A 83 -20.08 8.37 2.73
C SER A 83 -20.56 7.12 3.44
N TYR A 84 -19.68 6.43 4.18
CA TYR A 84 -20.03 5.24 4.96
C TYR A 84 -21.06 5.58 6.06
N VAL A 85 -20.85 6.66 6.81
CA VAL A 85 -21.77 7.09 7.87
C VAL A 85 -23.13 7.51 7.30
N VAL A 86 -23.14 8.32 6.24
CA VAL A 86 -24.38 8.79 5.60
C VAL A 86 -25.18 7.64 4.99
N LEU A 87 -24.50 6.69 4.36
CA LEU A 87 -25.10 5.48 3.80
C LEU A 87 -25.41 4.41 4.86
N ARG A 88 -25.06 4.64 6.14
CA ARG A 88 -25.21 3.70 7.25
C ARG A 88 -24.54 2.34 6.99
N GLY A 89 -23.39 2.38 6.32
CA GLY A 89 -22.62 1.19 5.95
C GLY A 89 -23.33 0.27 4.96
N GLN A 90 -24.25 0.79 4.13
CA GLN A 90 -25.00 -0.02 3.15
C GLN A 90 -24.96 0.59 1.75
N CYS A 91 -24.99 -0.25 0.71
CA CYS A 91 -25.10 0.23 -0.66
C CYS A 91 -26.41 1.00 -0.87
N LYS A 92 -26.34 2.17 -1.54
CA LYS A 92 -27.53 2.97 -1.87
C LYS A 92 -28.57 2.21 -2.70
N ALA A 93 -28.11 1.40 -3.66
CA ALA A 93 -28.96 0.67 -4.61
C ALA A 93 -29.51 -0.64 -4.04
N CYS A 94 -28.65 -1.57 -3.59
CA CYS A 94 -29.07 -2.91 -3.17
C CYS A 94 -29.13 -3.14 -1.66
N LYS A 95 -28.76 -2.13 -0.84
CA LYS A 95 -28.70 -2.23 0.63
C LYS A 95 -27.75 -3.30 1.21
N ALA A 96 -26.94 -3.94 0.36
CA ALA A 96 -25.90 -4.85 0.83
C ALA A 96 -24.92 -4.13 1.77
N PRO A 97 -24.43 -4.79 2.83
CA PRO A 97 -23.52 -4.18 3.78
C PRO A 97 -22.16 -3.88 3.13
N ILE A 98 -21.59 -2.72 3.47
CA ILE A 98 -20.23 -2.30 3.12
C ILE A 98 -19.32 -2.68 4.29
N SER A 99 -18.21 -3.36 4.00
CA SER A 99 -17.26 -3.81 5.03
C SER A 99 -16.69 -2.63 5.83
N LEU A 100 -16.56 -2.81 7.15
CA LEU A 100 -15.92 -1.84 8.06
C LEU A 100 -14.43 -1.64 7.75
N ARG A 101 -13.83 -2.53 6.98
CA ARG A 101 -12.43 -2.42 6.56
C ARG A 101 -12.15 -1.15 5.76
N TYR A 102 -13.09 -0.74 4.90
CA TYR A 102 -12.93 0.46 4.06
C TYR A 102 -12.75 1.75 4.90
N PRO A 103 -13.70 2.13 5.77
CA PRO A 103 -13.53 3.31 6.61
C PRO A 103 -12.39 3.15 7.63
N LEU A 104 -12.07 1.93 8.07
CA LEU A 104 -10.94 1.70 8.97
C LEU A 104 -9.60 2.07 8.31
N ILE A 105 -9.36 1.62 7.08
CA ILE A 105 -8.13 1.96 6.34
C ILE A 105 -8.04 3.48 6.14
N GLU A 106 -9.15 4.14 5.83
CA GLU A 106 -9.21 5.60 5.68
C GLU A 106 -8.81 6.31 6.98
N ILE A 107 -9.44 5.93 8.11
CA ILE A 107 -9.17 6.53 9.42
C ILE A 107 -7.73 6.27 9.87
N VAL A 108 -7.22 5.05 9.72
CA VAL A 108 -5.84 4.70 10.09
C VAL A 108 -4.85 5.50 9.25
N THR A 109 -5.07 5.63 7.93
CA THR A 109 -4.22 6.44 7.05
C THR A 109 -4.24 7.91 7.46
N GLY A 110 -5.44 8.47 7.70
CA GLY A 110 -5.59 9.85 8.19
C GLY A 110 -4.90 10.08 9.54
N GLY A 111 -5.01 9.14 10.47
CA GLY A 111 -4.36 9.19 11.77
C GLY A 111 -2.83 9.13 11.66
N LEU A 112 -2.30 8.24 10.83
CA LEU A 112 -0.84 8.15 10.57
C LEU A 112 -0.32 9.45 9.96
N PHE A 113 -1.04 10.03 8.99
CA PHE A 113 -0.65 11.29 8.34
C PHE A 113 -0.66 12.46 9.33
N ALA A 114 -1.72 12.57 10.14
CA ALA A 114 -1.80 13.57 11.19
C ALA A 114 -0.67 13.41 12.21
N TRP A 115 -0.32 12.18 12.58
CA TRP A 115 0.79 11.89 13.49
C TRP A 115 2.14 12.30 12.89
N CYS A 116 2.40 11.99 11.62
CA CYS A 116 3.60 12.45 10.92
C CYS A 116 3.69 13.98 10.89
N ALA A 117 2.62 14.67 10.50
CA ALA A 117 2.58 16.13 10.49
C ALA A 117 2.76 16.74 11.88
N HIS A 118 2.23 16.10 12.93
CA HIS A 118 2.44 16.54 14.30
C HIS A 118 3.92 16.43 14.73
N ARG A 119 4.63 15.39 14.26
CA ARG A 119 6.02 15.12 14.63
C ARG A 119 7.04 15.97 13.85
N TRP A 120 6.81 16.16 12.54
CA TRP A 120 7.78 16.78 11.63
C TRP A 120 7.27 18.08 10.97
N GLY A 121 6.04 18.51 11.24
CA GLY A 121 5.44 19.72 10.65
C GLY A 121 5.12 19.56 9.15
N LEU A 122 5.00 20.67 8.42
CA LEU A 122 4.89 20.65 6.96
C LEU A 122 6.28 20.67 6.32
N THR A 123 6.93 19.50 6.34
CA THR A 123 8.28 19.31 5.78
C THR A 123 8.30 18.14 4.79
N PHE A 124 9.35 18.04 3.98
CA PHE A 124 9.57 16.88 3.12
C PHE A 124 9.75 15.58 3.92
N SER A 125 10.24 15.66 5.16
CA SER A 125 10.27 14.54 6.11
C SER A 125 8.87 13.97 6.36
N THR A 126 7.88 14.83 6.56
CA THR A 126 6.48 14.40 6.73
C THR A 126 5.97 13.67 5.50
N LEU A 127 6.26 14.18 4.30
CA LEU A 127 5.87 13.51 3.05
C LEU A 127 6.49 12.11 2.95
N ALA A 128 7.77 11.98 3.26
CA ALA A 128 8.47 10.70 3.25
C ALA A 128 7.86 9.69 4.24
N TRP A 129 7.61 10.10 5.49
CA TRP A 129 7.01 9.24 6.50
C TRP A 129 5.55 8.89 6.22
N CYS A 130 4.77 9.82 5.66
CA CYS A 130 3.41 9.55 5.19
C CYS A 130 3.41 8.51 4.07
N GLY A 131 4.29 8.65 3.08
CA GLY A 131 4.45 7.69 1.98
C GLY A 131 4.87 6.31 2.50
N PHE A 132 5.85 6.26 3.39
CA PHE A 132 6.29 5.03 4.07
C PHE A 132 5.13 4.34 4.80
N ALA A 133 4.42 5.08 5.65
CA ALA A 133 3.31 4.56 6.45
C ALA A 133 2.15 4.05 5.58
N ALA A 134 1.78 4.78 4.52
CA ALA A 134 0.74 4.35 3.61
C ALA A 134 1.14 3.10 2.81
N THR A 135 2.37 3.02 2.32
CA THR A 135 2.86 1.84 1.60
C THR A 135 2.91 0.62 2.51
N LEU A 136 3.38 0.76 3.75
CA LEU A 136 3.36 -0.35 4.73
C LEU A 136 1.94 -0.80 5.07
N LEU A 137 1.01 0.14 5.25
CA LEU A 137 -0.39 -0.21 5.48
C LEU A 137 -0.97 -0.97 4.27
N ALA A 138 -0.69 -0.52 3.04
CA ALA A 138 -1.12 -1.23 1.84
C ALA A 138 -0.52 -2.64 1.77
N LEU A 139 0.78 -2.77 1.97
CA LEU A 139 1.49 -4.05 1.96
C LEU A 139 0.96 -5.01 3.01
N ALA A 140 0.76 -4.54 4.25
CA ALA A 140 0.22 -5.37 5.33
C ALA A 140 -1.21 -5.86 5.02
N MET A 141 -2.05 -5.01 4.43
CA MET A 141 -3.41 -5.40 4.08
C MET A 141 -3.49 -6.30 2.85
N ILE A 142 -2.57 -6.16 1.88
CA ILE A 142 -2.45 -7.07 0.73
C ILE A 142 -1.92 -8.42 1.21
N ASP A 143 -0.87 -8.43 2.02
CA ASP A 143 -0.29 -9.64 2.59
C ASP A 143 -1.31 -10.43 3.42
N TRP A 144 -2.13 -9.74 4.22
CA TRP A 144 -3.21 -10.38 4.98
C TRP A 144 -4.24 -11.09 4.08
N ASP A 145 -4.52 -10.56 2.89
CA ASP A 145 -5.52 -11.14 1.98
C ASP A 145 -4.95 -12.24 1.09
N THR A 146 -3.74 -12.04 0.58
CA THR A 146 -3.20 -12.86 -0.52
C THR A 146 -1.84 -13.47 -0.21
N THR A 147 -1.21 -13.14 0.92
CA THR A 147 0.17 -13.53 1.27
C THR A 147 1.20 -13.16 0.18
N LEU A 148 0.95 -12.02 -0.48
CA LEU A 148 1.77 -11.51 -1.58
C LEU A 148 2.34 -10.14 -1.18
N LEU A 149 3.61 -9.91 -1.50
CA LEU A 149 4.27 -8.61 -1.35
C LEU A 149 4.69 -8.11 -2.75
N PRO A 150 3.88 -7.22 -3.37
CA PRO A 150 4.13 -6.73 -4.72
C PRO A 150 5.42 -5.92 -4.84
N ASP A 151 6.22 -6.25 -5.84
CA ASP A 151 7.45 -5.53 -6.19
C ASP A 151 7.17 -4.07 -6.56
N ASP A 152 5.99 -3.79 -7.16
CA ASP A 152 5.50 -2.45 -7.49
C ASP A 152 5.30 -1.54 -6.26
N LEU A 153 5.32 -2.09 -5.05
CA LEU A 153 5.28 -1.33 -3.80
C LEU A 153 6.61 -1.42 -3.04
N THR A 154 7.20 -2.61 -2.92
CA THR A 154 8.41 -2.82 -2.11
C THR A 154 9.64 -2.16 -2.72
N LEU A 155 9.84 -2.24 -4.05
CA LEU A 155 11.01 -1.64 -4.70
C LEU A 155 10.94 -0.11 -4.73
N PRO A 156 9.82 0.55 -5.07
CA PRO A 156 9.72 1.99 -4.94
C PRO A 156 9.91 2.47 -3.51
N LEU A 157 9.45 1.71 -2.51
CA LEU A 157 9.66 2.05 -1.10
C LEU A 157 11.14 2.03 -0.73
N LEU A 158 11.88 1.00 -1.13
CA LEU A 158 13.33 0.89 -0.92
C LEU A 158 14.07 2.09 -1.53
N TRP A 159 13.81 2.40 -2.79
CA TRP A 159 14.45 3.52 -3.48
C TRP A 159 14.05 4.86 -2.90
N ALA A 160 12.78 5.04 -2.52
CA ALA A 160 12.31 6.25 -1.85
C ALA A 160 13.01 6.47 -0.51
N GLY A 161 13.23 5.41 0.29
CA GLY A 161 13.99 5.48 1.54
C GLY A 161 15.42 5.99 1.32
N LEU A 162 16.15 5.38 0.38
CA LEU A 162 17.51 5.79 0.04
C LEU A 162 17.57 7.23 -0.50
N MET A 163 16.62 7.63 -1.35
CA MET A 163 16.53 9.01 -1.84
C MET A 163 16.21 9.99 -0.72
N ALA A 164 15.32 9.64 0.20
CA ALA A 164 14.97 10.46 1.35
C ALA A 164 16.17 10.63 2.31
N ALA A 165 16.96 9.58 2.53
CA ALA A 165 18.20 9.64 3.30
C ALA A 165 19.26 10.52 2.59
N ALA A 166 19.44 10.35 1.28
CA ALA A 166 20.36 11.16 0.48
C ALA A 166 19.98 12.65 0.47
N ALA A 167 18.68 12.96 0.46
CA ALA A 167 18.16 14.32 0.50
C ALA A 167 18.12 14.92 1.91
N GLY A 168 18.50 14.17 2.95
CA GLY A 168 18.46 14.61 4.36
C GLY A 168 17.04 14.80 4.90
N TRP A 169 16.04 14.12 4.32
CA TRP A 169 14.65 14.17 4.77
C TRP A 169 14.42 13.23 5.96
N THR A 170 15.23 12.19 6.11
CA THR A 170 15.24 11.34 7.30
C THR A 170 16.36 11.75 8.25
N GLN A 171 16.36 11.22 9.47
CA GLN A 171 17.44 11.44 10.44
C GLN A 171 18.68 10.57 10.16
N VAL A 172 18.62 9.73 9.13
CA VAL A 172 19.62 8.72 8.80
C VAL A 172 20.37 9.20 7.56
N ASP A 173 21.70 9.15 7.62
CA ASP A 173 22.54 9.48 6.47
C ASP A 173 22.53 8.35 5.43
N LEU A 174 22.84 8.68 4.18
CA LEU A 174 22.81 7.73 3.06
C LEU A 174 23.68 6.50 3.29
N ARG A 175 24.83 6.62 3.98
CA ARG A 175 25.71 5.48 4.22
C ARG A 175 25.04 4.50 5.18
N THR A 176 24.46 5.02 6.25
CA THR A 176 23.73 4.20 7.22
C THR A 176 22.49 3.56 6.58
N ALA A 177 21.71 4.30 5.81
CA ALA A 177 20.56 3.78 5.06
C ALA A 177 20.94 2.66 4.06
N LEU A 178 22.01 2.87 3.29
CA LEU A 178 22.50 1.87 2.33
C LEU A 178 22.89 0.57 3.04
N TRP A 179 23.68 0.65 4.12
CA TRP A 179 24.10 -0.53 4.86
C TRP A 179 22.95 -1.16 5.65
N GLY A 180 21.98 -0.38 6.09
CA GLY A 180 20.74 -0.88 6.67
C GLY A 180 19.94 -1.69 5.66
N ALA A 181 19.79 -1.21 4.43
CA ALA A 181 19.13 -1.95 3.34
C ALA A 181 19.85 -3.27 3.01
N VAL A 182 21.18 -3.22 2.88
CA VAL A 182 22.01 -4.41 2.63
C VAL A 182 21.88 -5.41 3.78
N ALA A 183 21.98 -4.95 5.03
CA ALA A 183 21.84 -5.80 6.21
C ALA A 183 20.43 -6.39 6.33
N GLY A 184 19.40 -5.59 6.06
CA GLY A 184 18.00 -6.01 6.03
C GLY A 184 17.79 -7.16 5.04
N TYR A 185 18.20 -6.96 3.77
CA TYR A 185 18.11 -8.01 2.75
C TYR A 185 18.88 -9.27 3.13
N LEU A 186 20.16 -9.13 3.49
CA LEU A 186 21.04 -10.25 3.77
C LEU A 186 20.60 -11.05 5.01
N SER A 187 20.01 -10.39 6.02
CA SER A 187 19.58 -11.07 7.24
C SER A 187 18.53 -12.17 6.95
N LEU A 188 17.46 -11.83 6.23
CA LEU A 188 16.44 -12.82 5.87
C LEU A 188 16.92 -13.78 4.79
N TRP A 189 17.75 -13.32 3.86
CA TRP A 189 18.36 -14.19 2.84
C TRP A 189 19.22 -15.30 3.45
N LEU A 190 20.04 -14.97 4.46
CA LEU A 190 20.85 -15.94 5.19
C LEU A 190 19.98 -16.94 5.96
N ILE A 191 18.93 -16.47 6.63
CA ILE A 191 17.99 -17.34 7.35
C ILE A 191 17.30 -18.30 6.37
N TYR A 192 16.85 -17.81 5.22
CA TYR A 192 16.22 -18.62 4.18
C TYR A 192 17.16 -19.72 3.69
N TRP A 193 18.42 -19.40 3.36
CA TRP A 193 19.37 -20.41 2.90
C TRP A 193 19.70 -21.41 4.00
N ALA A 194 19.93 -20.96 5.24
CA ALA A 194 20.15 -21.87 6.36
C ALA A 194 18.97 -22.85 6.53
N PHE A 195 17.73 -22.35 6.47
CA PHE A 195 16.53 -23.18 6.53
C PHE A 195 16.43 -24.15 5.34
N LYS A 196 16.69 -23.68 4.12
CA LYS A 196 16.65 -24.48 2.89
C LYS A 196 17.70 -25.59 2.90
N LEU A 197 18.92 -25.32 3.34
CA LEU A 197 19.97 -26.33 3.46
C LEU A 197 19.64 -27.39 4.52
N LEU A 198 19.04 -26.99 5.64
CA LEU A 198 18.71 -27.89 6.75
C LEU A 198 17.46 -28.76 6.47
N THR A 199 16.45 -28.20 5.80
CA THR A 199 15.14 -28.85 5.64
C THR A 199 14.86 -29.34 4.22
N GLY A 200 15.62 -28.88 3.23
CA GLY A 200 15.34 -29.11 1.81
C GLY A 200 14.08 -28.43 1.28
N LYS A 201 13.40 -27.60 2.10
CA LYS A 201 12.14 -26.93 1.76
C LYS A 201 12.35 -25.43 1.61
N GLU A 202 11.51 -24.82 0.79
CA GLU A 202 11.44 -23.37 0.69
C GLU A 202 10.55 -22.84 1.83
N GLY A 203 11.13 -21.99 2.69
CA GLY A 203 10.49 -21.55 3.93
C GLY A 203 9.94 -20.14 3.94
N MET A 204 10.34 -19.27 2.99
CA MET A 204 9.99 -17.85 2.98
C MET A 204 9.98 -17.31 1.54
N GLY A 205 9.08 -16.36 1.28
CA GLY A 205 8.97 -15.70 -0.02
C GLY A 205 10.04 -14.62 -0.22
N TYR A 206 10.48 -14.42 -1.47
CA TYR A 206 11.49 -13.41 -1.78
C TYR A 206 11.02 -11.97 -1.58
N GLY A 207 9.70 -11.73 -1.49
CA GLY A 207 9.13 -10.42 -1.19
C GLY A 207 9.54 -9.89 0.19
N ASP A 208 9.67 -10.77 1.18
CA ASP A 208 10.05 -10.41 2.55
C ASP A 208 11.45 -9.80 2.59
N PHE A 209 12.39 -10.33 1.80
CA PHE A 209 13.76 -9.82 1.74
C PHE A 209 13.80 -8.38 1.23
N LYS A 210 12.96 -8.08 0.23
CA LYS A 210 12.86 -6.75 -0.38
C LYS A 210 12.19 -5.76 0.57
N LEU A 211 11.14 -6.18 1.27
CA LEU A 211 10.49 -5.35 2.28
C LEU A 211 11.45 -5.05 3.44
N TYR A 212 12.18 -6.04 3.94
CA TYR A 212 13.14 -5.83 5.02
C TYR A 212 14.32 -4.97 4.60
N ALA A 213 14.76 -5.06 3.34
CA ALA A 213 15.69 -4.11 2.76
C ALA A 213 15.11 -2.69 2.76
N ALA A 214 13.84 -2.52 2.35
CA ALA A 214 13.17 -1.23 2.31
C ALA A 214 13.00 -0.61 3.72
N LEU A 215 12.78 -1.42 4.75
CA LEU A 215 12.74 -0.97 6.14
C LEU A 215 14.13 -0.57 6.68
N GLY A 216 15.19 -1.16 6.13
CA GLY A 216 16.57 -0.82 6.49
C GLY A 216 17.09 0.44 5.80
N ALA A 217 16.47 0.86 4.69
CA ALA A 217 16.77 2.09 3.95
C ALA A 217 16.11 3.32 4.59
#